data_AF-A0A0E0FQ69-F1
#
_entry.id   AF-A0A0E0FQ69-F1
#
_cell.length_a   1.000
_cell.length_b   1.000
_cell.length_c   1.000
_cell.angle_alpha   90.00
_cell.angle_beta   90.00
_cell.angle_gamma   90.00
#
_symmetry.space_group_name_H-M   'P 1'
#
loop_
_entity.id
_entity.type
_entity.pdbx_description
1 polymer ?
#
loop_
_entity_poly.entity_id
_entity_poly.type
_entity_poly.pdbx_seq_one_letter_code
_entity_poly.pdbx_strand_id
1 'polypeptide(L)'
;MAASTTCPARSMASVSRALRPRPHAAIASAAVRTAARLGGGLGIVCSMPSYGRKEKEEWGLTIAYAPATTAAPALRSCQLLCKAEANISSNLPESIPSEANQYEKIVELLTTLFPVWVILGTIIGIYKPSMVTWLETDLFTVGLGFLMLSMGLTLTFEDFRRCMRNPWTVGVGFLAQYLIKPMLGFAIAMTLKLSAPLATGLILVSCCPGGQASNVATYISKGNVALSVLMTTCSTIGAIVMTPLLTKLLAGQLVPVDAAGLAISTFQVVLLPTIVGVLAHEYFPKFTERIISITPLIGVLLTTLLCASPIGQVSEVLKAQGGQLIIPVALLHVAAFALGYWLSKVSSFGESTSRTISIECGMQSSALGFLLAQKHFTNPLVAVPSAVSVVCMALGGSALAVFWRNRGLPANDKDDFKE
;
A
#
# COMPACT_ATOMS: atom_id res chain seq x y z
N MET A 1 -39.29 37.94 50.86
CA MET A 1 -38.70 37.21 52.01
C MET A 1 -38.02 35.97 51.44
N ALA A 2 -36.77 36.00 50.98
CA ALA A 2 -35.50 36.26 51.67
C ALA A 2 -35.04 35.11 52.60
N ALA A 3 -34.09 34.32 52.10
CA ALA A 3 -32.90 33.74 52.77
C ALA A 3 -32.36 32.61 51.85
N SER A 4 -31.24 32.64 51.12
CA SER A 4 -29.83 33.01 51.36
C SER A 4 -29.09 32.14 52.37
N THR A 5 -28.23 31.23 51.88
CA THR A 5 -26.94 30.80 52.47
C THR A 5 -26.20 29.96 51.40
N THR A 6 -25.27 30.54 50.62
CA THR A 6 -23.81 30.64 50.83
C THR A 6 -23.03 29.32 50.87
N CYS A 7 -22.12 29.21 49.91
CA CYS A 7 -21.05 28.22 49.73
C CYS A 7 -20.05 28.24 50.91
N PRO A 8 -19.18 27.22 51.03
CA PRO A 8 -17.78 27.54 50.76
C PRO A 8 -17.04 26.50 49.91
N ALA A 9 -16.16 27.04 49.09
CA ALA A 9 -15.10 26.35 48.38
C ALA A 9 -14.23 25.50 49.32
N ARG A 10 -13.93 24.26 48.89
CA ARG A 10 -12.79 23.50 49.39
C ARG A 10 -11.98 22.93 48.23
N SER A 11 -10.80 23.53 48.08
CA SER A 11 -9.51 22.92 47.77
C SER A 11 -9.42 21.98 46.57
N MET A 12 -8.81 22.50 45.51
CA MET A 12 -7.90 21.77 44.63
C MET A 12 -6.88 20.94 45.43
N ALA A 13 -6.32 19.93 44.76
CA ALA A 13 -5.30 18.97 45.21
C ALA A 13 -5.85 17.67 45.83
N SER A 14 -6.16 16.68 44.97
CA SER A 14 -5.64 15.31 45.09
C SER A 14 -6.36 14.33 44.17
N VAL A 15 -5.95 14.20 42.90
CA VAL A 15 -5.83 12.90 42.19
C VAL A 15 -4.83 13.13 41.04
N SER A 16 -3.56 13.30 41.39
CA SER A 16 -2.44 13.27 40.44
C SER A 16 -1.24 12.68 41.15
N ARG A 17 -1.35 11.40 41.53
CA ARG A 17 -0.22 10.63 42.07
C ARG A 17 -0.54 9.13 42.08
N ALA A 18 -0.42 8.48 40.94
CA ALA A 18 -0.16 7.04 40.84
C ALA A 18 0.52 6.77 39.50
N LEU A 19 1.57 5.94 39.50
CA LEU A 19 2.45 5.54 38.38
C LEU A 19 3.70 6.42 38.12
N ARG A 20 4.61 6.40 39.11
CA ARG A 20 6.10 6.28 39.03
C ARG A 20 6.59 6.14 40.47
N PRO A 21 7.58 5.27 40.84
CA PRO A 21 8.94 5.19 40.27
C PRO A 21 9.44 3.71 40.12
N ARG A 22 10.60 3.35 39.55
CA ARG A 22 12.00 3.70 39.93
C ARG A 22 13.02 3.34 38.83
N PRO A 23 14.22 3.95 38.86
CA PRO A 23 15.30 3.78 37.90
C PRO A 23 16.24 2.62 38.29
N HIS A 24 16.85 1.96 37.30
CA HIS A 24 18.00 1.07 37.53
C HIS A 24 19.29 1.67 36.95
N ALA A 25 20.17 2.00 37.91
CA ALA A 25 21.62 1.87 37.96
C ALA A 25 22.45 2.11 36.67
N ALA A 26 23.23 3.19 36.75
CA ALA A 26 24.48 3.39 36.04
C ALA A 26 25.54 2.34 36.41
N ILE A 27 26.31 1.88 35.44
CA ILE A 27 27.66 1.36 35.63
C ILE A 27 28.61 2.27 34.85
N ALA A 28 29.63 2.75 35.55
CA ALA A 28 30.58 3.74 35.09
C ALA A 28 31.79 3.10 34.36
N SER A 29 32.24 3.85 33.35
CA SER A 29 33.61 4.08 32.87
C SER A 29 34.61 2.94 32.73
N ALA A 30 35.14 2.80 31.51
CA ALA A 30 36.58 2.89 31.29
C ALA A 30 36.86 3.54 29.93
N ALA A 31 37.41 4.75 29.96
CA ALA A 31 38.00 5.41 28.81
C ALA A 31 39.52 5.23 28.89
N VAL A 32 40.14 4.71 27.83
CA VAL A 32 41.56 4.91 27.55
C VAL A 32 41.68 5.33 26.09
N ARG A 33 42.26 6.51 25.89
CA ARG A 33 42.59 7.13 24.61
C ARG A 33 43.88 6.54 24.04
N THR A 34 44.11 6.91 22.78
CA THR A 34 45.40 7.04 22.05
C THR A 34 45.99 5.72 21.48
N ALA A 35 46.55 5.65 20.27
CA ALA A 35 46.99 6.68 19.33
C ALA A 35 47.01 6.13 17.88
N ALA A 36 47.00 7.06 16.92
CA ALA A 36 47.34 6.81 15.52
C ALA A 36 48.79 6.31 15.38
N ARG A 37 49.05 5.43 14.40
CA ARG A 37 50.32 5.36 13.66
C ARG A 37 50.16 4.60 12.35
N LEU A 38 50.46 5.32 11.27
CA LEU A 38 50.92 4.81 9.97
C LEU A 38 52.22 4.01 10.13
N GLY A 39 52.49 3.10 9.20
CA GLY A 39 53.85 2.65 8.91
C GLY A 39 53.95 1.15 8.64
N GLY A 40 54.31 0.80 7.41
CA GLY A 40 54.64 -0.57 7.02
C GLY A 40 55.96 -1.07 7.62
N GLY A 41 56.27 -2.34 7.35
CA GLY A 41 57.56 -2.92 7.71
C GLY A 41 57.55 -4.43 7.77
N LEU A 42 58.18 -5.03 6.76
CA LEU A 42 58.58 -6.43 6.64
C LEU A 42 59.40 -6.97 7.84
N GLY A 43 59.34 -8.30 8.01
CA GLY A 43 60.39 -9.16 8.58
C GLY A 43 59.93 -10.63 8.53
N ILE A 44 60.20 -11.39 7.45
CA ILE A 44 61.38 -12.26 7.18
C ILE A 44 61.76 -13.16 8.36
N VAL A 45 61.59 -14.49 8.22
CA VAL A 45 62.70 -15.48 8.29
C VAL A 45 62.41 -16.69 7.38
N CYS A 46 63.47 -17.03 6.62
CA CYS A 46 63.78 -18.09 5.67
C CYS A 46 63.28 -19.52 5.92
N SER A 47 63.00 -20.26 4.83
CA SER A 47 64.02 -21.14 4.20
C SER A 47 63.56 -21.69 2.83
N MET A 48 64.40 -21.51 1.81
CA MET A 48 64.40 -22.22 0.52
C MET A 48 65.41 -23.39 0.57
N PRO A 49 65.36 -24.37 -0.36
CA PRO A 49 66.03 -24.25 -1.68
C PRO A 49 65.05 -24.59 -2.83
N SER A 50 64.87 -23.77 -3.87
CA SER A 50 65.80 -23.44 -4.98
C SER A 50 66.01 -24.57 -5.98
N TYR A 51 65.25 -24.54 -7.09
CA TYR A 51 65.61 -24.86 -8.50
C TYR A 51 64.30 -24.80 -9.31
N GLY A 52 64.12 -24.19 -10.47
CA GLY A 52 64.95 -23.45 -11.40
C GLY A 52 64.19 -23.42 -12.75
N ARG A 53 63.83 -22.21 -13.20
CA ARG A 53 63.55 -21.76 -14.60
C ARG A 53 62.41 -22.37 -15.45
N LYS A 54 61.58 -21.44 -15.96
CA LYS A 54 61.01 -21.23 -17.33
C LYS A 54 60.98 -22.46 -18.26
N GLU A 55 59.93 -22.74 -19.04
CA GLU A 55 59.28 -21.83 -20.02
C GLU A 55 58.01 -22.49 -20.61
N LYS A 56 57.38 -21.77 -21.55
CA LYS A 56 56.11 -22.05 -22.26
C LYS A 56 56.18 -23.23 -23.26
N GLU A 57 54.99 -23.54 -23.78
CA GLU A 57 54.60 -24.27 -25.01
C GLU A 57 54.14 -25.72 -24.77
N GLU A 58 52.85 -26.04 -24.89
CA GLU A 58 51.96 -26.18 -26.07
C GLU A 58 52.16 -27.52 -26.84
N TRP A 59 51.03 -28.21 -27.05
CA TRP A 59 50.77 -29.37 -27.93
C TRP A 59 51.30 -30.76 -27.56
N GLY A 60 50.42 -31.77 -27.71
CA GLY A 60 50.87 -33.12 -28.11
C GLY A 60 50.14 -34.29 -27.46
N LEU A 61 49.08 -34.74 -28.10
CA LEU A 61 48.30 -35.95 -27.82
C LEU A 61 49.05 -37.21 -28.29
N THR A 62 49.18 -38.29 -27.50
CA THR A 62 49.17 -39.67 -28.06
C THR A 62 48.79 -40.75 -27.04
N ILE A 63 48.12 -41.77 -27.59
CA ILE A 63 47.27 -42.81 -27.02
C ILE A 63 48.02 -44.16 -26.97
N ALA A 64 47.73 -45.01 -25.98
CA ALA A 64 47.63 -46.49 -26.04
C ALA A 64 47.60 -47.06 -24.60
N TYR A 65 46.91 -48.13 -24.21
CA TYR A 65 45.88 -49.03 -24.74
C TYR A 65 45.29 -49.75 -23.50
N ALA A 66 43.98 -50.00 -23.45
CA ALA A 66 43.32 -50.77 -22.38
C ALA A 66 43.29 -52.28 -22.71
N PRO A 67 42.95 -53.14 -21.72
CA PRO A 67 41.68 -53.86 -21.87
C PRO A 67 40.80 -53.96 -20.62
N ALA A 68 39.55 -54.30 -20.91
CA ALA A 68 38.31 -54.33 -20.12
C ALA A 68 38.29 -55.34 -18.95
N THR A 69 37.46 -55.19 -17.91
CA THR A 69 36.05 -55.62 -17.95
C THR A 69 35.18 -55.13 -16.76
N THR A 70 34.04 -54.50 -17.11
CA THR A 70 32.67 -54.58 -16.55
C THR A 70 32.36 -54.43 -15.05
N ALA A 71 31.70 -53.31 -14.69
CA ALA A 71 30.39 -53.28 -14.00
C ALA A 71 29.86 -51.82 -13.92
N ALA A 72 28.58 -51.60 -14.22
CA ALA A 72 27.85 -50.33 -14.16
C ALA A 72 26.69 -50.43 -13.13
N PRO A 73 25.84 -49.40 -12.94
CA PRO A 73 26.08 -48.00 -12.55
C PRO A 73 25.38 -47.69 -11.20
N ALA A 74 25.70 -46.58 -10.50
CA ALA A 74 24.88 -46.12 -9.37
C ALA A 74 24.88 -44.59 -9.21
N LEU A 75 23.70 -44.00 -9.40
CA LEU A 75 23.34 -42.63 -9.00
C LEU A 75 23.55 -42.45 -7.49
N ARG A 76 24.25 -41.38 -7.09
CA ARG A 76 24.29 -40.94 -5.69
C ARG A 76 23.22 -39.88 -5.41
N SER A 77 22.15 -40.35 -4.78
CA SER A 77 21.27 -39.56 -3.92
C SER A 77 22.03 -39.26 -2.61
N CYS A 78 22.06 -38.01 -2.14
CA CYS A 78 22.65 -37.66 -0.85
C CYS A 78 21.55 -37.16 0.09
N GLN A 79 21.17 -38.04 1.02
CA GLN A 79 20.18 -37.80 2.06
C GLN A 79 20.73 -36.84 3.14
N LEU A 80 19.83 -35.97 3.62
CA LEU A 80 19.99 -35.18 4.84
C LEU A 80 20.27 -36.09 6.05
N LEU A 81 21.27 -35.70 6.84
CA LEU A 81 21.55 -36.27 8.15
C LEU A 81 21.42 -35.15 9.19
N CYS A 82 20.28 -35.12 9.87
CA CYS A 82 20.01 -34.29 11.04
C CYS A 82 20.84 -34.79 12.24
N LYS A 83 21.56 -33.89 12.91
CA LYS A 83 21.88 -33.98 14.34
C LYS A 83 22.37 -32.64 14.88
N ALA A 84 21.59 -32.06 15.79
CA ALA A 84 22.09 -31.18 16.86
C ALA A 84 21.01 -31.08 17.95
N GLU A 85 21.12 -31.91 18.99
CA GLU A 85 20.49 -31.68 20.29
C GLU A 85 21.32 -30.66 21.05
N ALA A 86 20.67 -29.61 21.54
CA ALA A 86 21.17 -28.78 22.63
C ALA A 86 20.06 -28.63 23.66
N ASN A 87 20.19 -29.37 24.76
CA ASN A 87 19.41 -29.19 25.98
C ASN A 87 19.72 -27.82 26.59
N ILE A 88 18.76 -26.89 26.54
CA ILE A 88 18.74 -25.70 27.40
C ILE A 88 17.37 -25.66 28.06
N SER A 89 17.33 -25.97 29.36
CA SER A 89 16.12 -25.79 30.16
C SER A 89 15.77 -24.31 30.22
N SER A 90 14.64 -23.93 29.64
CA SER A 90 14.04 -22.62 29.85
C SER A 90 12.62 -22.82 30.37
N ASN A 91 12.47 -22.65 31.68
CA ASN A 91 11.17 -22.33 32.26
C ASN A 91 10.85 -20.88 31.88
N LEU A 92 10.16 -20.70 30.76
CA LEU A 92 9.45 -19.48 30.40
C LEU A 92 7.98 -19.87 30.21
N PRO A 93 7.01 -19.11 30.73
CA PRO A 93 5.61 -19.40 30.47
C PRO A 93 5.36 -19.21 28.98
N GLU A 94 4.95 -20.30 28.34
CA GLU A 94 4.39 -20.32 27.00
C GLU A 94 3.22 -19.33 26.97
N SER A 95 3.46 -18.14 26.42
CA SER A 95 2.37 -17.23 26.07
C SER A 95 1.63 -17.88 24.91
N ILE A 96 0.50 -18.51 25.21
CA ILE A 96 -0.45 -19.11 24.28
C ILE A 96 -0.65 -18.13 23.10
N PRO A 97 -0.43 -18.53 21.84
CA PRO A 97 -0.85 -17.70 20.71
C PRO A 97 -2.38 -17.63 20.78
N SER A 98 -2.94 -16.43 20.91
CA SER A 98 -4.40 -16.26 20.92
C SER A 98 -4.96 -16.94 19.68
N GLU A 99 -5.79 -17.97 19.87
CA GLU A 99 -6.55 -18.56 18.78
C GLU A 99 -7.39 -17.44 18.16
N ALA A 100 -6.97 -16.92 17.00
CA ALA A 100 -7.77 -15.97 16.26
C ALA A 100 -9.16 -16.58 16.08
N ASN A 101 -10.18 -15.83 16.51
CA ASN A 101 -11.57 -16.26 16.46
C ASN A 101 -11.87 -16.72 15.03
N GLN A 102 -12.59 -17.82 14.83
CA GLN A 102 -12.89 -18.36 13.49
C GLN A 102 -13.46 -17.28 12.55
N TYR A 103 -14.17 -16.30 13.11
CA TYR A 103 -14.62 -15.09 12.45
C TYR A 103 -13.49 -14.24 11.83
N GLU A 104 -12.43 -13.93 12.59
CA GLU A 104 -11.30 -13.11 12.12
C GLU A 104 -10.57 -13.77 10.96
N LYS A 105 -10.39 -15.10 11.02
CA LYS A 105 -9.79 -15.89 9.93
C LYS A 105 -10.62 -15.82 8.65
N ILE A 106 -11.95 -15.88 8.77
CA ILE A 106 -12.86 -15.75 7.61
C ILE A 106 -12.77 -14.33 7.02
N VAL A 107 -12.78 -13.30 7.85
CA VAL A 107 -12.68 -11.91 7.40
C VAL A 107 -11.34 -11.65 6.72
N GLU A 108 -10.24 -12.11 7.30
CA GLU A 108 -8.90 -12.01 6.70
C GLU A 108 -8.84 -12.75 5.35
N LEU A 109 -9.41 -13.95 5.28
CA LEU A 109 -9.48 -14.72 4.04
C LEU A 109 -10.28 -13.98 2.96
N LEU A 110 -11.50 -13.50 3.27
CA LEU A 110 -12.34 -12.79 2.32
C LEU A 110 -11.68 -11.49 1.82
N THR A 111 -10.98 -10.78 2.71
CA THR A 111 -10.24 -9.56 2.40
C THR A 111 -9.03 -9.86 1.52
N THR A 112 -8.29 -10.93 1.80
CA THR A 112 -7.16 -11.38 0.98
C THR A 112 -7.62 -11.86 -0.41
N LEU A 113 -8.84 -12.37 -0.51
CA LEU A 113 -9.48 -12.77 -1.77
C LEU A 113 -10.09 -11.60 -2.57
N PHE A 114 -9.97 -10.35 -2.09
CA PHE A 114 -10.36 -9.13 -2.83
C PHE A 114 -10.07 -9.18 -4.35
N PRO A 115 -8.89 -9.61 -4.82
CA PRO A 115 -8.58 -9.59 -6.25
C PRO A 115 -9.45 -10.58 -7.04
N VAL A 116 -9.78 -11.71 -6.43
CA VAL A 116 -10.68 -12.73 -7.00
C VAL A 116 -12.09 -12.15 -7.13
N TRP A 117 -12.56 -11.43 -6.11
CA TRP A 117 -13.87 -10.77 -6.15
C TRP A 117 -13.96 -9.71 -7.24
N VAL A 118 -12.89 -8.92 -7.46
CA VAL A 118 -12.84 -7.94 -8.56
C VAL A 118 -12.84 -8.63 -9.93
N ILE A 119 -12.08 -9.71 -10.11
CA ILE A 119 -12.08 -10.48 -11.37
C ILE A 119 -13.48 -11.04 -11.64
N LEU A 120 -14.10 -11.67 -10.63
CA LEU A 120 -15.44 -12.22 -10.75
C LEU A 120 -16.46 -11.12 -11.07
N GLY A 121 -16.40 -9.99 -10.37
CA GLY A 121 -17.23 -8.82 -10.62
C GLY A 121 -17.04 -8.25 -12.03
N THR A 122 -15.81 -8.25 -12.55
CA THR A 122 -15.49 -7.82 -13.92
C THR A 122 -16.11 -8.77 -14.95
N ILE A 123 -15.96 -10.08 -14.75
CA ILE A 123 -16.56 -11.11 -15.63
C ILE A 123 -18.09 -10.94 -15.64
N ILE A 124 -18.71 -10.82 -14.45
CA ILE A 124 -20.15 -10.61 -14.34
C ILE A 124 -20.56 -9.29 -15.03
N GLY A 125 -19.84 -8.20 -14.80
CA GLY A 125 -20.13 -6.90 -15.43
C GLY A 125 -20.07 -6.95 -16.96
N ILE A 126 -19.11 -7.67 -17.54
CA ILE A 126 -18.98 -7.79 -19.00
C ILE A 126 -20.07 -8.69 -19.60
N TYR A 127 -20.32 -9.87 -19.02
CA TYR A 127 -21.18 -10.89 -19.63
C TYR A 127 -22.65 -10.82 -19.19
N LYS A 128 -22.93 -10.32 -17.98
CA LYS A 128 -24.27 -10.17 -17.40
C LYS A 128 -24.40 -8.82 -16.67
N PRO A 129 -24.31 -7.68 -17.39
CA PRO A 129 -24.31 -6.34 -16.79
C PRO A 129 -25.53 -6.08 -15.89
N SER A 130 -26.71 -6.60 -16.24
CA SER A 130 -27.94 -6.44 -15.45
C SER A 130 -27.84 -6.91 -13.99
N MET A 131 -26.89 -7.81 -13.66
CA MET A 131 -26.66 -8.27 -12.29
C MET A 131 -25.97 -7.22 -11.41
N VAL A 132 -25.34 -6.20 -12.00
CA VAL A 132 -24.52 -5.21 -11.27
C VAL A 132 -24.91 -3.76 -11.58
N THR A 133 -25.62 -3.50 -12.68
CA THR A 133 -26.04 -2.14 -13.07
C THR A 133 -27.25 -1.61 -12.30
N TRP A 134 -27.89 -2.43 -11.45
CA TRP A 134 -28.92 -1.96 -10.51
C TRP A 134 -28.36 -0.98 -9.47
N LEU A 135 -27.03 -0.95 -9.29
CA LEU A 135 -26.32 0.04 -8.51
C LEU A 135 -26.17 1.33 -9.32
N GLU A 136 -27.27 2.05 -9.48
CA GLU A 136 -27.34 3.36 -10.14
C GLU A 136 -26.55 4.44 -9.37
N THR A 137 -26.35 5.61 -9.99
CA THR A 137 -25.50 6.69 -9.45
C THR A 137 -25.80 7.10 -8.01
N ASP A 138 -27.08 7.14 -7.61
CA ASP A 138 -27.46 7.54 -6.26
C ASP A 138 -27.10 6.46 -5.22
N LEU A 139 -27.41 5.20 -5.52
CA LEU A 139 -27.06 4.10 -4.64
C LEU A 139 -25.55 3.84 -4.63
N PHE A 140 -24.86 4.06 -5.76
CA PHE A 140 -23.41 4.08 -5.84
C PHE A 140 -22.82 5.17 -4.94
N THR A 141 -23.41 6.38 -4.95
CA THR A 141 -23.00 7.49 -4.07
C THR A 141 -23.13 7.09 -2.60
N VAL A 142 -24.27 6.51 -2.22
CA VAL A 142 -24.52 6.06 -0.85
C VAL A 142 -23.56 4.95 -0.46
N GLY A 143 -23.35 3.96 -1.33
CA GLY A 143 -22.40 2.87 -1.11
C GLY A 143 -20.96 3.36 -0.95
N LEU A 144 -20.53 4.32 -1.76
CA LEU A 144 -19.22 4.96 -1.62
C LEU A 144 -19.12 5.75 -0.30
N GLY A 145 -20.17 6.46 0.10
CA GLY A 145 -20.22 7.14 1.38
C GLY A 145 -20.10 6.18 2.57
N PHE A 146 -20.81 5.04 2.54
CA PHE A 146 -20.66 3.99 3.55
C PHE A 146 -19.26 3.36 3.55
N LEU A 147 -18.65 3.19 2.38
CA LEU A 147 -17.27 2.71 2.27
C LEU A 147 -16.28 3.71 2.91
N MET A 148 -16.49 5.02 2.74
CA MET A 148 -15.65 6.06 3.34
C MET A 148 -15.91 6.22 4.85
N LEU A 149 -17.15 6.02 5.31
CA LEU A 149 -17.51 5.93 6.72
C LEU A 149 -16.84 4.73 7.39
N SER A 150 -16.91 3.56 6.74
CA SER A 150 -16.26 2.32 7.17
C SER A 150 -14.77 2.53 7.43
N MET A 151 -14.07 3.22 6.52
CA MET A 151 -12.67 3.61 6.74
C MET A 151 -12.53 4.57 7.93
N GLY A 152 -13.35 5.62 8.01
CA GLY A 152 -13.30 6.60 9.10
C GLY A 152 -13.44 5.96 10.49
N LEU A 153 -14.31 4.95 10.63
CA LEU A 153 -14.51 4.19 11.87
C LEU A 153 -13.27 3.41 12.33
N THR A 154 -12.29 3.20 11.45
CA THR A 154 -11.03 2.49 11.78
C THR A 154 -9.86 3.42 12.10
N LEU A 155 -10.01 4.73 11.87
CA LEU A 155 -8.96 5.72 12.09
C LEU A 155 -9.04 6.30 13.49
N THR A 156 -7.88 6.63 14.07
CA THR A 156 -7.76 7.27 15.38
C THR A 156 -7.08 8.63 15.27
N PHE A 157 -7.25 9.51 16.27
CA PHE A 157 -6.51 10.78 16.33
C PHE A 157 -4.98 10.57 16.42
N GLU A 158 -4.54 9.44 16.98
CA GLU A 158 -3.12 9.11 17.02
C GLU A 158 -2.55 8.84 15.62
N ASP A 159 -3.36 8.31 14.69
CA ASP A 159 -2.94 8.14 13.30
C ASP A 159 -2.66 9.51 12.65
N PHE A 160 -3.56 10.48 12.82
CA PHE A 160 -3.29 11.86 12.36
C PHE A 160 -2.04 12.45 12.99
N ARG A 161 -1.84 12.21 14.28
CA ARG A 161 -0.65 12.67 14.99
C ARG A 161 0.63 12.03 14.44
N ARG A 162 0.59 10.74 14.06
CA ARG A 162 1.70 10.05 13.39
C ARG A 162 1.99 10.62 12.00
N CYS A 163 0.96 11.00 11.21
CA CYS A 163 1.14 11.69 9.91
C CYS A 163 1.95 12.98 10.11
N MET A 164 1.66 13.75 11.17
CA MET A 164 2.39 15.01 11.48
C MET A 164 3.81 14.82 12.01
N ARG A 165 4.12 13.69 12.67
CA ARG A 165 5.47 13.41 13.20
C ARG A 165 6.44 12.89 12.14
N ASN A 166 5.92 12.24 11.08
CA ASN A 166 6.72 11.72 9.97
C ASN A 166 6.38 12.41 8.64
N PRO A 167 6.51 13.77 8.55
CA PRO A 167 6.01 14.53 7.41
C PRO A 167 6.78 14.25 6.12
N TRP A 168 8.05 13.84 6.21
CA TRP A 168 8.87 13.55 5.04
C TRP A 168 8.36 12.33 4.27
N THR A 169 8.18 11.19 4.96
CA THR A 169 7.74 9.94 4.34
C THR A 169 6.32 10.07 3.78
N VAL A 170 5.40 10.67 4.54
CA VAL A 170 4.03 10.93 4.04
C VAL A 170 4.04 11.96 2.91
N GLY A 171 4.88 12.99 2.99
CA GLY A 171 5.01 14.03 1.97
C GLY A 171 5.49 13.50 0.63
N VAL A 172 6.46 12.59 0.59
CA VAL A 172 6.89 11.90 -0.64
C VAL A 172 5.73 11.11 -1.25
N GLY A 173 4.96 10.41 -0.42
CA GLY A 173 3.75 9.72 -0.83
C GLY A 173 2.68 10.65 -1.42
N PHE A 174 2.42 11.76 -0.75
CA PHE A 174 1.47 12.79 -1.21
C PHE A 174 1.90 13.43 -2.52
N LEU A 175 3.20 13.69 -2.69
CA LEU A 175 3.78 14.20 -3.93
C LEU A 175 3.63 13.19 -5.08
N ALA A 176 3.89 11.91 -4.82
CA ALA A 176 3.66 10.86 -5.81
C ALA A 176 2.19 10.83 -6.26
N GLN A 177 1.26 10.93 -5.30
CA GLN A 177 -0.17 10.88 -5.55
C GLN A 177 -0.70 12.08 -6.34
N TYR A 178 -0.33 13.31 -5.94
CA TYR A 178 -0.96 14.52 -6.46
C TYR A 178 -0.09 15.35 -7.41
N LEU A 179 1.17 14.97 -7.63
CA LEU A 179 1.99 15.57 -8.67
C LEU A 179 2.31 14.54 -9.76
N ILE A 180 3.02 13.47 -9.41
CA ILE A 180 3.59 12.55 -10.40
C ILE A 180 2.47 11.86 -11.20
N LYS A 181 1.48 11.33 -10.49
CA LYS A 181 0.42 10.53 -11.11
C LYS A 181 -0.55 11.36 -11.99
N PRO A 182 -1.00 12.56 -11.60
CA PRO A 182 -1.72 13.49 -12.49
C PRO A 182 -0.94 13.85 -13.74
N MET A 183 0.35 14.19 -13.61
CA MET A 183 1.22 14.48 -14.76
C MET A 183 1.35 13.27 -15.67
N LEU A 184 1.48 12.07 -15.11
CA LEU A 184 1.53 10.82 -15.86
C LEU A 184 0.23 10.56 -16.62
N GLY A 185 -0.93 10.76 -15.99
CA GLY A 185 -2.24 10.63 -16.65
C GLY A 185 -2.40 11.61 -17.81
N PHE A 186 -2.00 12.87 -17.62
CA PHE A 186 -1.99 13.88 -18.69
C PHE A 186 -1.03 13.51 -19.83
N ALA A 187 0.21 13.12 -19.50
CA ALA A 187 1.21 12.75 -20.50
C ALA A 187 0.78 11.53 -21.33
N ILE A 188 0.23 10.50 -20.69
CA ILE A 188 -0.31 9.31 -21.39
C ILE A 188 -1.48 9.72 -22.29
N ALA A 189 -2.40 10.54 -21.78
CA ALA A 189 -3.56 10.98 -22.56
C ALA A 189 -3.15 11.73 -23.84
N MET A 190 -2.15 12.63 -23.73
CA MET A 190 -1.68 13.42 -24.88
C MET A 190 -0.83 12.59 -25.84
N THR A 191 0.08 11.76 -25.34
CA THR A 191 0.97 10.93 -26.18
C THR A 191 0.21 9.89 -26.98
N LEU A 192 -0.80 9.26 -26.38
CA LEU A 192 -1.67 8.30 -27.06
C LEU A 192 -2.81 8.96 -27.84
N LYS A 193 -2.86 10.30 -27.87
CA LYS A 193 -3.87 11.09 -28.60
C LYS A 193 -5.29 10.65 -28.30
N LEU A 194 -5.61 10.47 -27.01
CA LEU A 194 -6.93 10.05 -26.59
C LEU A 194 -7.96 11.13 -26.95
N SER A 195 -9.20 10.71 -27.21
CA SER A 195 -10.30 11.66 -27.39
C SER A 195 -10.48 12.50 -26.13
N ALA A 196 -10.92 13.75 -26.29
CA ALA A 196 -11.13 14.68 -25.17
C ALA A 196 -11.86 14.08 -23.96
N PRO A 197 -12.96 13.31 -24.10
CA PRO A 197 -13.63 12.71 -22.95
C PRO A 197 -12.80 11.59 -22.28
N LEU A 198 -12.13 10.73 -23.05
CA LEU A 198 -11.28 9.67 -22.49
C LEU A 198 -10.03 10.23 -21.80
N ALA A 199 -9.41 11.24 -22.40
CA ALA A 199 -8.31 11.98 -21.81
C ALA A 199 -8.73 12.62 -20.48
N THR A 200 -9.90 13.27 -20.45
CA THR A 200 -10.47 13.86 -19.23
C THR A 200 -10.70 12.80 -18.16
N GLY A 201 -11.28 11.65 -18.52
CA GLY A 201 -11.51 10.56 -17.56
C GLY A 201 -10.21 9.98 -17.00
N LEU A 202 -9.17 9.85 -17.83
CA LEU A 202 -7.86 9.36 -17.40
C LEU A 202 -7.15 10.36 -16.47
N ILE A 203 -7.28 11.65 -16.74
CA ILE A 203 -6.77 12.72 -15.87
C ILE A 203 -7.55 12.77 -14.56
N LEU A 204 -8.88 12.70 -14.60
CA LEU A 204 -9.72 12.73 -13.41
C LEU A 204 -9.38 11.56 -12.47
N VAL A 205 -9.30 10.34 -13.02
CA VAL A 205 -8.97 9.17 -12.19
C VAL A 205 -7.56 9.26 -11.63
N SER A 206 -6.58 9.81 -12.37
CA SER A 206 -5.22 9.99 -11.87
C SER A 206 -5.09 11.06 -10.78
N CYS A 207 -6.05 12.00 -10.72
CA CYS A 207 -6.16 13.02 -9.68
C CYS A 207 -6.92 12.56 -8.44
N CYS A 208 -7.47 11.34 -8.41
CA CYS A 208 -8.18 10.80 -7.26
C CYS A 208 -7.19 10.38 -6.13
N PRO A 209 -7.63 10.36 -4.85
CA PRO A 209 -6.81 9.91 -3.71
C PRO A 209 -6.46 8.42 -3.76
N GLY A 210 -5.63 7.95 -2.83
CA GLY A 210 -5.36 6.52 -2.62
C GLY A 210 -6.65 5.71 -2.39
N GLY A 211 -6.66 4.45 -2.83
CA GLY A 211 -7.81 3.57 -2.73
C GLY A 211 -7.65 2.55 -1.61
N GLN A 212 -8.70 2.31 -0.81
CA GLN A 212 -8.63 1.47 0.41
C GLN A 212 -8.05 0.05 0.22
N ALA A 213 -8.16 -0.50 -0.98
CA ALA A 213 -7.57 -1.79 -1.31
C ALA A 213 -6.03 -1.81 -1.22
N SER A 214 -5.38 -0.65 -1.25
CA SER A 214 -3.94 -0.49 -1.03
C SER A 214 -3.50 -1.01 0.34
N ASN A 215 -4.27 -0.78 1.40
CA ASN A 215 -3.93 -1.22 2.76
C ASN A 215 -3.75 -2.74 2.83
N VAL A 216 -4.66 -3.47 2.18
CA VAL A 216 -4.63 -4.94 2.10
C VAL A 216 -3.46 -5.41 1.25
N ALA A 217 -3.23 -4.78 0.09
CA ALA A 217 -2.10 -5.10 -0.76
C ALA A 217 -0.76 -4.85 -0.04
N THR A 218 -0.65 -3.76 0.73
CA THR A 218 0.53 -3.43 1.55
C THR A 218 0.78 -4.48 2.64
N TYR A 219 -0.28 -4.95 3.31
CA TYR A 219 -0.17 -6.04 4.28
C TYR A 219 0.40 -7.32 3.62
N ILE A 220 -0.19 -7.73 2.49
CA ILE A 220 0.26 -8.92 1.74
C ILE A 220 1.69 -8.77 1.25
N SER A 221 2.10 -7.57 0.82
CA SER A 221 3.45 -7.29 0.31
C SER A 221 4.54 -7.20 1.37
N LYS A 222 4.20 -7.36 2.66
CA LYS A 222 5.11 -7.08 3.80
C LYS A 222 5.58 -5.62 3.83
N GLY A 223 4.72 -4.69 3.40
CA GLY A 223 4.96 -3.25 3.54
C GLY A 223 4.55 -2.74 4.92
N ASN A 224 4.64 -1.43 5.11
CA ASN A 224 4.23 -0.74 6.32
C ASN A 224 2.75 -0.34 6.21
N VAL A 225 1.87 -1.16 6.79
CA VAL A 225 0.41 -0.92 6.76
C VAL A 225 0.03 0.39 7.42
N ALA A 226 0.68 0.77 8.52
CA ALA A 226 0.41 2.04 9.20
C ALA A 226 0.71 3.23 8.28
N LEU A 227 1.84 3.20 7.58
CA LEU A 227 2.15 4.22 6.57
C LEU A 227 1.12 4.24 5.44
N SER A 228 0.67 3.08 4.94
CA SER A 228 -0.39 2.99 3.91
C SER A 228 -1.66 3.71 4.35
N VAL A 229 -2.14 3.42 5.56
CA VAL A 229 -3.34 4.03 6.13
C VAL A 229 -3.18 5.54 6.25
N LEU A 230 -2.01 6.02 6.70
CA LEU A 230 -1.72 7.45 6.82
C LEU A 230 -1.65 8.15 5.46
N MET A 231 -1.01 7.53 4.47
CA MET A 231 -0.95 8.07 3.11
C MET A 231 -2.33 8.15 2.46
N THR A 232 -3.13 7.09 2.58
CA THR A 232 -4.52 7.08 2.12
C THR A 232 -5.34 8.15 2.84
N THR A 233 -5.20 8.29 4.17
CA THR A 233 -5.93 9.30 4.95
C THR A 233 -5.54 10.71 4.56
N CYS A 234 -4.23 11.01 4.55
CA CYS A 234 -3.72 12.35 4.24
C CYS A 234 -4.02 12.70 2.76
N SER A 235 -4.00 11.72 1.83
CA SER A 235 -4.46 11.95 0.45
C SER A 235 -5.97 12.15 0.34
N THR A 236 -6.78 11.38 1.05
CA THR A 236 -8.25 11.49 1.07
C THR A 236 -8.71 12.88 1.53
N ILE A 237 -8.07 13.43 2.58
CA ILE A 237 -8.33 14.80 3.03
C ILE A 237 -7.91 15.82 1.96
N GLY A 238 -6.74 15.63 1.35
CA GLY A 238 -6.26 16.48 0.27
C GLY A 238 -7.15 16.46 -0.98
N ALA A 239 -7.92 15.40 -1.20
CA ALA A 239 -8.71 15.18 -2.42
C ALA A 239 -9.70 16.30 -2.72
N ILE A 240 -10.29 16.92 -1.70
CA ILE A 240 -11.27 18.01 -1.87
C ILE A 240 -10.69 19.19 -2.63
N VAL A 241 -9.41 19.48 -2.40
CA VAL A 241 -8.73 20.59 -3.05
C VAL A 241 -7.98 20.10 -4.28
N MET A 242 -7.18 19.04 -4.10
CA MET A 242 -6.26 18.58 -5.15
C MET A 242 -7.00 17.96 -6.33
N THR A 243 -8.01 17.11 -6.12
CA THR A 243 -8.71 16.45 -7.23
C THR A 243 -9.39 17.45 -8.16
N PRO A 244 -10.22 18.41 -7.69
CA PRO A 244 -10.84 19.40 -8.56
C PRO A 244 -9.83 20.37 -9.18
N LEU A 245 -8.85 20.83 -8.40
CA LEU A 245 -7.83 21.78 -8.88
C LEU A 245 -7.03 21.19 -10.03
N LEU A 246 -6.49 19.98 -9.85
CA LEU A 246 -5.67 19.30 -10.84
C LEU A 246 -6.51 18.88 -12.06
N THR A 247 -7.73 18.40 -11.85
CA THR A 247 -8.64 18.07 -12.96
C THR A 247 -8.94 19.32 -13.79
N LYS A 248 -9.25 20.45 -13.16
CA LYS A 248 -9.50 21.71 -13.88
C LYS A 248 -8.25 22.22 -14.60
N LEU A 249 -7.08 22.13 -13.97
CA LEU A 249 -5.83 22.60 -14.56
C LEU A 249 -5.44 21.76 -15.79
N LEU A 250 -5.59 20.44 -15.72
CA LEU A 250 -5.09 19.51 -16.73
C LEU A 250 -6.13 19.12 -17.80
N ALA A 251 -7.40 18.98 -17.41
CA ALA A 251 -8.48 18.60 -18.32
C ALA A 251 -9.37 19.77 -18.73
N GLY A 252 -9.29 20.93 -18.07
CA GLY A 252 -10.12 22.11 -18.38
C GLY A 252 -9.88 22.70 -19.78
N GLN A 253 -8.76 22.36 -20.41
CA GLN A 253 -8.47 22.71 -21.82
C GLN A 253 -9.15 21.74 -22.82
N LEU A 254 -9.56 20.57 -22.35
CA LEU A 254 -10.16 19.51 -23.18
C LEU A 254 -11.69 19.58 -23.14
N VAL A 255 -12.25 19.78 -21.95
CA VAL A 255 -13.69 19.91 -21.70
C VAL A 255 -13.95 20.91 -20.57
N PRO A 256 -15.14 21.52 -20.49
CA PRO A 256 -15.51 22.34 -19.33
C PRO A 256 -15.50 21.50 -18.03
N VAL A 257 -14.77 21.97 -17.02
CA VAL A 257 -14.66 21.33 -15.70
C VAL A 257 -15.26 22.24 -14.63
N ASP A 258 -16.36 21.80 -14.01
CA ASP A 258 -16.88 22.44 -12.80
C ASP A 258 -16.10 21.99 -11.56
N ALA A 259 -14.99 22.69 -11.27
CA ALA A 259 -14.19 22.40 -10.09
C ALA A 259 -14.95 22.62 -8.78
N ALA A 260 -15.92 23.54 -8.72
CA ALA A 260 -16.69 23.76 -7.50
C ALA A 260 -17.63 22.58 -7.23
N GLY A 261 -18.35 22.12 -8.26
CA GLY A 261 -19.18 20.92 -8.19
C GLY A 261 -18.37 19.68 -7.79
N LEU A 262 -17.21 19.47 -8.41
CA LEU A 262 -16.29 18.39 -8.05
C LEU A 262 -15.83 18.47 -6.59
N ALA A 263 -15.48 19.67 -6.10
CA ALA A 263 -15.06 19.88 -4.71
C ALA A 263 -16.19 19.57 -3.72
N ILE A 264 -17.40 20.08 -3.98
CA ILE A 264 -18.59 19.85 -3.15
C ILE A 264 -18.93 18.36 -3.10
N SER A 265 -18.95 17.69 -4.25
CA SER A 265 -19.26 16.25 -4.32
C SER A 265 -18.19 15.42 -3.61
N THR A 266 -16.92 15.76 -3.78
CA THR A 266 -15.82 15.08 -3.07
C THR A 266 -15.93 15.29 -1.56
N PHE A 267 -16.23 16.51 -1.11
CA PHE A 267 -16.46 16.79 0.31
C PHE A 267 -17.63 15.95 0.87
N GLN A 268 -18.77 15.95 0.19
CA GLN A 268 -19.98 15.26 0.66
C GLN A 268 -19.86 13.74 0.67
N VAL A 269 -19.22 13.17 -0.34
CA VAL A 269 -19.17 11.70 -0.52
C VAL A 269 -17.97 11.08 0.18
N VAL A 270 -16.88 11.83 0.34
CA VAL A 270 -15.62 11.31 0.87
C VAL A 270 -15.34 11.87 2.25
N LEU A 271 -15.07 13.16 2.37
CA LEU A 271 -14.59 13.71 3.63
C LEU A 271 -15.65 13.69 4.72
N LEU A 272 -16.89 14.08 4.41
CA LEU A 272 -17.96 14.17 5.40
C LEU A 272 -18.22 12.80 6.07
N PRO A 273 -18.43 11.68 5.34
CA PRO A 273 -18.56 10.37 5.95
C PRO A 273 -17.31 9.92 6.72
N THR A 274 -16.10 10.20 6.20
CA THR A 274 -14.86 9.87 6.90
C THR A 274 -14.75 10.62 8.23
N ILE A 275 -15.01 11.93 8.26
CA ILE A 275 -15.01 12.74 9.49
C ILE A 275 -16.04 12.17 10.48
N VAL A 276 -17.26 11.88 10.02
CA VAL A 276 -18.29 11.28 10.88
C VAL A 276 -17.79 9.97 11.47
N GLY A 277 -17.12 9.13 10.70
CA GLY A 277 -16.53 7.87 11.18
C GLY A 277 -15.44 8.08 12.24
N VAL A 278 -14.51 9.01 12.02
CA VAL A 278 -13.44 9.33 12.98
C VAL A 278 -14.02 9.87 14.28
N LEU A 279 -14.95 10.83 14.18
CA LEU A 279 -15.59 11.41 15.37
C LEU A 279 -16.45 10.37 16.10
N ALA A 280 -17.11 9.45 15.38
CA ALA A 280 -17.85 8.36 16.00
C ALA A 280 -16.93 7.42 16.78
N HIS A 281 -15.75 7.09 16.23
CA HIS A 281 -14.76 6.25 16.89
C HIS A 281 -14.22 6.90 18.17
N GLU A 282 -13.94 8.21 18.14
CA GLU A 282 -13.42 8.93 19.29
C GLU A 282 -14.47 9.13 20.40
N TYR A 283 -15.66 9.61 20.04
CA TYR A 283 -16.66 10.02 21.04
C TYR A 283 -17.59 8.88 21.47
N PHE A 284 -17.71 7.82 20.68
CA PHE A 284 -18.58 6.66 20.98
C PHE A 284 -17.83 5.32 20.87
N PRO A 285 -16.68 5.13 21.54
CA PRO A 285 -15.81 3.95 21.38
C PRO A 285 -16.52 2.64 21.68
N LYS A 286 -17.42 2.60 22.68
CA LYS A 286 -18.21 1.40 23.02
C LYS A 286 -19.13 0.95 21.88
N PHE A 287 -19.62 1.87 21.07
CA PHE A 287 -20.45 1.56 19.90
C PHE A 287 -19.58 1.11 18.74
N THR A 288 -18.49 1.83 18.46
CA THR A 288 -17.60 1.51 17.35
C THR A 288 -16.83 0.22 17.56
N GLU A 289 -16.39 -0.11 18.77
CA GLU A 289 -15.74 -1.40 19.11
C GLU A 289 -16.62 -2.61 18.74
N ARG A 290 -17.96 -2.47 18.79
CA ARG A 290 -18.89 -3.54 18.38
C ARG A 290 -19.00 -3.69 16.87
N ILE A 291 -18.77 -2.62 16.12
CA ILE A 291 -18.99 -2.55 14.67
C ILE A 291 -17.67 -2.70 13.91
N ILE A 292 -16.55 -2.28 14.49
CA ILE A 292 -15.24 -2.29 13.85
C ILE A 292 -14.81 -3.70 13.43
N SER A 293 -15.31 -4.73 14.11
CA SER A 293 -15.10 -6.14 13.75
C SER A 293 -15.79 -6.52 12.44
N ILE A 294 -16.96 -5.94 12.12
CA ILE A 294 -17.71 -6.20 10.89
C ILE A 294 -17.34 -5.24 9.74
N THR A 295 -16.74 -4.11 10.06
CA THR A 295 -16.33 -3.05 9.11
C THR A 295 -15.50 -3.60 7.94
N PRO A 296 -14.48 -4.47 8.12
CA PRO A 296 -13.73 -5.02 6.98
C PRO A 296 -14.59 -5.82 6.01
N LEU A 297 -15.58 -6.58 6.52
CA LEU A 297 -16.49 -7.36 5.67
C LEU A 297 -17.40 -6.44 4.84
N ILE A 298 -17.93 -5.38 5.47
CA ILE A 298 -18.70 -4.34 4.78
C ILE A 298 -17.83 -3.66 3.71
N GLY A 299 -16.58 -3.34 4.05
CA GLY A 299 -15.61 -2.75 3.14
C GLY A 299 -15.35 -3.61 1.91
N VAL A 300 -15.11 -4.92 2.09
CA VAL A 300 -14.89 -5.87 0.97
C VAL A 300 -16.14 -6.00 0.10
N LEU A 301 -17.33 -6.11 0.71
CA LEU A 301 -18.59 -6.22 -0.02
C LEU A 301 -18.85 -4.96 -0.86
N LEU A 302 -18.81 -3.77 -0.23
CA LEU A 302 -19.04 -2.50 -0.91
C LEU A 302 -17.99 -2.25 -1.99
N THR A 303 -16.71 -2.50 -1.70
CA THR A 303 -15.65 -2.34 -2.70
C THR A 303 -15.90 -3.28 -3.89
N THR A 304 -16.26 -4.54 -3.67
CA THR A 304 -16.57 -5.48 -4.75
C THR A 304 -17.72 -4.99 -5.64
N LEU A 305 -18.81 -4.51 -5.03
CA LEU A 305 -19.96 -3.96 -5.76
C LEU A 305 -19.61 -2.68 -6.53
N LEU A 306 -18.89 -1.75 -5.89
CA LEU A 306 -18.43 -0.49 -6.48
C LEU A 306 -17.35 -0.71 -7.56
N CYS A 307 -16.70 -1.87 -7.56
CA CYS A 307 -15.80 -2.29 -8.62
C CYS A 307 -16.55 -2.92 -9.81
N ALA A 308 -17.57 -3.74 -9.54
CA ALA A 308 -18.31 -4.47 -10.57
C ALA A 308 -19.31 -3.58 -11.34
N SER A 309 -20.03 -2.70 -10.65
CA SER A 309 -21.05 -1.83 -11.28
C SER A 309 -20.48 -0.96 -12.42
N PRO A 310 -19.35 -0.24 -12.24
CA PRO A 310 -18.76 0.56 -13.31
C PRO A 310 -18.48 -0.24 -14.58
N ILE A 311 -17.93 -1.45 -14.45
CA ILE A 311 -17.64 -2.33 -15.58
C ILE A 311 -18.93 -2.73 -16.31
N GLY A 312 -20.00 -3.05 -15.55
CA GLY A 312 -21.31 -3.32 -16.12
C GLY A 312 -21.88 -2.13 -16.87
N GLN A 313 -21.75 -0.92 -16.32
CA GLN A 313 -22.26 0.31 -16.94
C GLN A 313 -21.52 0.68 -18.24
N VAL A 314 -20.25 0.29 -18.39
CA VAL A 314 -19.45 0.57 -19.60
C VAL A 314 -19.19 -0.67 -20.46
N SER A 315 -19.89 -1.79 -20.23
CA SER A 315 -19.58 -3.09 -20.82
C SER A 315 -19.60 -3.07 -22.36
N GLU A 316 -20.57 -2.38 -22.95
CA GLU A 316 -20.70 -2.30 -24.41
C GLU A 316 -19.54 -1.52 -25.04
N VAL A 317 -19.11 -0.44 -24.39
CA VAL A 317 -17.93 0.33 -24.82
C VAL A 317 -16.66 -0.52 -24.71
N LEU A 318 -16.53 -1.31 -23.64
CA LEU A 318 -15.39 -2.23 -23.46
C LEU A 318 -15.37 -3.38 -24.47
N LYS A 319 -16.53 -3.93 -24.84
CA LYS A 319 -16.60 -4.98 -25.87
C LYS A 319 -16.22 -4.44 -27.24
N ALA A 320 -16.63 -3.22 -27.56
CA ALA A 320 -16.35 -2.60 -28.84
C ALA A 320 -14.90 -2.10 -28.97
N GLN A 321 -14.33 -1.53 -27.88
CA GLN A 321 -13.08 -0.76 -27.94
C GLN A 321 -12.08 -1.11 -26.82
N GLY A 322 -12.25 -2.25 -26.14
CA GLY A 322 -11.54 -2.59 -24.91
C GLY A 322 -10.01 -2.49 -25.02
N GLY A 323 -9.41 -2.93 -26.12
CA GLY A 323 -7.96 -2.83 -26.33
C GLY A 323 -7.43 -1.38 -26.29
N GLN A 324 -8.11 -0.45 -26.97
CA GLN A 324 -7.73 0.97 -27.00
C GLN A 324 -7.96 1.67 -25.65
N LEU A 325 -8.87 1.15 -24.83
CA LEU A 325 -9.25 1.75 -23.54
C LEU A 325 -8.43 1.19 -22.36
N ILE A 326 -8.04 -0.08 -22.42
CA ILE A 326 -7.27 -0.75 -21.37
C ILE A 326 -5.81 -0.30 -21.38
N ILE A 327 -5.19 -0.13 -22.55
CA ILE A 327 -3.76 0.20 -22.65
C ILE A 327 -3.39 1.49 -21.90
N PRO A 328 -4.05 2.65 -22.12
CA PRO A 328 -3.68 3.90 -21.43
C PRO A 328 -3.81 3.79 -19.91
N VAL A 329 -4.88 3.14 -19.44
CA VAL A 329 -5.16 2.97 -18.01
C VAL A 329 -4.18 1.99 -17.38
N ALA A 330 -3.88 0.87 -18.03
CA ALA A 330 -2.87 -0.08 -17.57
C ALA A 330 -1.49 0.58 -17.50
N LEU A 331 -1.09 1.36 -18.50
CA LEU A 331 0.16 2.12 -18.50
C LEU A 331 0.21 3.10 -17.33
N LEU A 332 -0.88 3.82 -17.05
CA LEU A 332 -0.96 4.73 -15.90
C LEU A 332 -0.67 4.00 -14.59
N HIS A 333 -1.33 2.86 -14.33
CA HIS A 333 -1.12 2.12 -13.09
C HIS A 333 0.27 1.50 -13.00
N VAL A 334 0.73 0.83 -14.06
CA VAL A 334 2.07 0.20 -14.09
C VAL A 334 3.16 1.24 -13.85
N ALA A 335 3.09 2.38 -14.54
CA ALA A 335 4.05 3.45 -14.34
C ALA A 335 3.89 4.11 -12.96
N ALA A 336 2.67 4.26 -12.42
CA ALA A 336 2.48 4.78 -11.07
C ALA A 336 3.06 3.85 -9.98
N PHE A 337 2.86 2.53 -10.08
CA PHE A 337 3.52 1.55 -9.20
C PHE A 337 5.05 1.67 -9.30
N ALA A 338 5.60 1.68 -10.51
CA ALA A 338 7.03 1.75 -10.73
C ALA A 338 7.63 3.07 -10.21
N LEU A 339 7.05 4.21 -10.57
CA LEU A 339 7.53 5.53 -10.13
C LEU A 339 7.39 5.71 -8.63
N GLY A 340 6.33 5.21 -8.00
CA GLY A 340 6.19 5.22 -6.54
C GLY A 340 7.33 4.47 -5.85
N TYR A 341 7.69 3.28 -6.36
CA TYR A 341 8.82 2.51 -5.85
C TYR A 341 10.16 3.22 -6.08
N TRP A 342 10.41 3.74 -7.29
CA TRP A 342 11.71 4.37 -7.57
C TRP A 342 11.88 5.72 -6.86
N LEU A 343 10.81 6.49 -6.70
CA LEU A 343 10.82 7.74 -5.94
C LEU A 343 11.21 7.49 -4.48
N SER A 344 10.68 6.44 -3.87
CA SER A 344 11.05 6.09 -2.50
C SER A 344 12.50 5.63 -2.39
N LYS A 345 13.02 4.88 -3.37
CA LYS A 345 14.45 4.49 -3.41
C LYS A 345 15.37 5.70 -3.57
N VAL A 346 15.03 6.65 -4.44
CA VAL A 346 15.80 7.91 -4.60
C VAL A 346 15.75 8.74 -3.31
N SER A 347 14.63 8.68 -2.58
CA SER A 347 14.49 9.32 -1.26
C SER A 347 15.19 8.55 -0.12
N SER A 348 15.96 7.51 -0.44
CA SER A 348 16.72 6.68 0.51
C SER A 348 15.87 6.00 1.58
N PHE A 349 14.66 5.57 1.21
CA PHE A 349 13.78 4.75 2.05
C PHE A 349 14.10 3.25 1.96
N GLY A 350 13.77 2.56 3.05
CA GLY A 350 13.78 1.11 3.16
C GLY A 350 12.82 0.43 2.18
N GLU A 351 12.98 -0.88 2.05
CA GLU A 351 12.19 -1.74 1.20
C GLU A 351 10.72 -1.75 1.62
N SER A 352 10.42 -1.92 2.91
CA SER A 352 9.04 -1.94 3.41
C SER A 352 8.30 -0.64 3.09
N THR A 353 8.93 0.52 3.33
CA THR A 353 8.43 1.85 2.96
C THR A 353 8.25 1.98 1.45
N SER A 354 9.21 1.47 0.67
CA SER A 354 9.17 1.56 -0.80
C SER A 354 8.05 0.74 -1.43
N ARG A 355 7.79 -0.45 -0.90
CA ARG A 355 6.64 -1.28 -1.29
C ARG A 355 5.32 -0.54 -1.00
N THR A 356 5.25 0.09 0.17
CA THR A 356 4.07 0.85 0.61
C THR A 356 3.79 2.03 -0.32
N ILE A 357 4.79 2.88 -0.59
CA ILE A 357 4.63 4.05 -1.46
C ILE A 357 4.29 3.62 -2.90
N SER A 358 4.88 2.52 -3.39
CA SER A 358 4.54 1.95 -4.69
C SER A 358 3.07 1.54 -4.77
N ILE A 359 2.57 0.79 -3.78
CA ILE A 359 1.19 0.29 -3.75
C ILE A 359 0.19 1.45 -3.64
N GLU A 360 0.43 2.39 -2.74
CA GLU A 360 -0.41 3.59 -2.58
C GLU A 360 -0.44 4.43 -3.86
N CYS A 361 0.71 4.63 -4.52
CA CYS A 361 0.78 5.39 -5.75
C CYS A 361 0.05 4.68 -6.90
N GLY A 362 0.11 3.35 -6.99
CA GLY A 362 -0.55 2.60 -8.07
C GLY A 362 -2.04 2.32 -7.83
N MET A 363 -2.50 2.29 -6.57
CA MET A 363 -3.88 1.99 -6.21
C MET A 363 -4.63 3.25 -5.76
N GLN A 364 -5.51 3.80 -6.62
CA GLN A 364 -6.37 4.94 -6.27
C GLN A 364 -7.81 4.54 -5.96
N SER A 365 -8.59 5.51 -5.50
CA SER A 365 -10.04 5.39 -5.42
C SER A 365 -10.68 5.59 -6.81
N SER A 366 -10.63 4.55 -7.65
CA SER A 366 -11.28 4.60 -8.98
C SER A 366 -12.80 4.66 -8.90
N ALA A 367 -13.40 4.20 -7.79
CA ALA A 367 -14.82 4.37 -7.52
C ALA A 367 -15.20 5.86 -7.38
N LEU A 368 -14.37 6.66 -6.70
CA LEU A 368 -14.57 8.11 -6.64
C LEU A 368 -14.47 8.75 -8.03
N GLY A 369 -13.43 8.40 -8.79
CA GLY A 369 -13.25 8.90 -10.16
C GLY A 369 -14.45 8.59 -11.06
N PHE A 370 -15.00 7.39 -10.95
CA PHE A 370 -16.19 6.98 -11.68
C PHE A 370 -17.43 7.80 -11.29
N LEU A 371 -17.66 7.98 -9.99
CA LEU A 371 -18.79 8.77 -9.51
C LEU A 371 -18.69 10.25 -9.94
N LEU A 372 -17.50 10.84 -9.80
CA LEU A 372 -17.28 12.24 -10.20
C LEU A 372 -17.45 12.41 -11.71
N ALA A 373 -16.98 11.45 -12.51
CA ALA A 373 -17.20 11.45 -13.95
C ALA A 373 -18.70 11.46 -14.31
N GLN A 374 -19.48 10.57 -13.70
CA GLN A 374 -20.92 10.45 -13.93
C GLN A 374 -21.70 11.69 -13.48
N LYS A 375 -21.29 12.35 -12.40
CA LYS A 375 -22.01 13.50 -11.84
C LYS A 375 -21.69 14.83 -12.52
N HIS A 376 -20.45 15.01 -12.99
CA HIS A 376 -19.95 16.34 -13.39
C HIS A 376 -19.66 16.47 -14.88
N PHE A 377 -19.71 15.37 -15.63
CA PHE A 377 -19.44 15.39 -17.06
C PHE A 377 -20.62 14.83 -17.84
N THR A 378 -21.04 15.56 -18.88
CA THR A 378 -22.18 15.17 -19.72
C THR A 378 -21.87 13.98 -20.62
N ASN A 379 -20.60 13.79 -20.99
CA ASN A 379 -20.20 12.68 -21.85
C ASN A 379 -19.88 11.43 -21.01
N PRO A 380 -20.63 10.32 -21.17
CA PRO A 380 -20.43 9.11 -20.37
C PRO A 380 -19.08 8.43 -20.61
N LEU A 381 -18.38 8.73 -21.72
CA LEU A 381 -17.04 8.20 -21.97
C LEU A 381 -16.01 8.69 -20.94
N VAL A 382 -16.27 9.80 -20.24
CA VAL A 382 -15.38 10.29 -19.15
C VAL A 382 -15.32 9.29 -17.99
N ALA A 383 -16.36 8.47 -17.78
CA ALA A 383 -16.40 7.48 -16.72
C ALA A 383 -15.61 6.19 -17.05
N VAL A 384 -15.38 5.92 -18.34
CA VAL A 384 -14.76 4.68 -18.82
C VAL A 384 -13.36 4.44 -18.25
N PRO A 385 -12.42 5.42 -18.26
CA PRO A 385 -11.10 5.21 -17.66
C PRO A 385 -11.14 4.82 -16.18
N SER A 386 -12.09 5.39 -15.41
CA SER A 386 -12.27 5.06 -14.01
C SER A 386 -12.81 3.63 -13.82
N ALA A 387 -13.75 3.20 -14.66
CA ALA A 387 -14.26 1.83 -14.65
C ALA A 387 -13.15 0.81 -14.96
N VAL A 388 -12.36 1.06 -16.00
CA VAL A 388 -11.21 0.20 -16.37
C VAL A 388 -10.14 0.20 -15.29
N SER A 389 -9.90 1.36 -14.67
CA SER A 389 -8.88 1.57 -13.65
C SER A 389 -9.07 0.64 -12.45
N VAL A 390 -10.33 0.38 -12.06
CA VAL A 390 -10.66 -0.59 -11.02
C VAL A 390 -9.98 -1.94 -11.23
N VAL A 391 -10.03 -2.46 -12.46
CA VAL A 391 -9.51 -3.79 -12.80
C VAL A 391 -7.99 -3.74 -12.89
N CYS A 392 -7.44 -2.74 -13.59
CA CYS A 392 -6.01 -2.59 -13.76
C CYS A 392 -5.28 -2.42 -12.42
N MET A 393 -5.80 -1.58 -11.52
CA MET A 393 -5.19 -1.36 -10.20
C MET A 393 -5.31 -2.59 -9.30
N ALA A 394 -6.45 -3.29 -9.33
CA ALA A 394 -6.65 -4.47 -8.50
C ALA A 394 -5.73 -5.59 -8.94
N LEU A 395 -5.67 -5.90 -10.24
CA LEU A 395 -4.77 -6.92 -10.78
C LEU A 395 -3.30 -6.56 -10.55
N GLY A 396 -2.91 -5.32 -10.87
CA GLY A 396 -1.54 -4.84 -10.71
C GLY A 396 -1.08 -4.86 -9.25
N GLY A 397 -1.88 -4.27 -8.35
CA GLY A 397 -1.57 -4.22 -6.92
C GLY A 397 -1.49 -5.61 -6.29
N SER A 398 -2.38 -6.52 -6.69
CA SER A 398 -2.40 -7.89 -6.18
C SER A 398 -1.22 -8.72 -6.68
N ALA A 399 -0.91 -8.64 -7.97
CA ALA A 399 0.25 -9.31 -8.55
C ALA A 399 1.54 -8.84 -7.87
N LEU A 400 1.67 -7.53 -7.66
CA LEU A 400 2.83 -6.93 -7.00
C LEU A 400 2.91 -7.31 -5.52
N ALA A 401 1.77 -7.33 -4.81
CA ALA A 401 1.71 -7.78 -3.43
C ALA A 401 2.12 -9.25 -3.27
N VAL A 402 1.63 -10.14 -4.13
CA VAL A 402 2.02 -11.56 -4.14
C VAL A 402 3.49 -11.73 -4.49
N PHE A 403 3.99 -10.97 -5.47
CA PHE A 403 5.41 -10.97 -5.84
C PHE A 403 6.30 -10.62 -4.64
N TRP A 404 5.95 -9.57 -3.89
CA TRP A 404 6.70 -9.14 -2.72
C TRP A 404 6.49 -9.99 -1.48
N ARG A 405 5.32 -10.62 -1.32
CA ARG A 405 5.08 -11.63 -0.27
C ARG A 405 6.15 -12.72 -0.31
N ASN A 406 6.51 -13.14 -1.52
CA ASN A 406 7.49 -14.19 -1.79
C ASN A 406 8.95 -13.70 -1.76
N ARG A 407 9.19 -12.41 -1.49
CA ARG A 407 10.53 -11.83 -1.29
C ARG A 407 10.68 -11.32 0.13
N GLY A 408 11.65 -11.89 0.86
CA GLY A 408 12.02 -11.42 2.19
C GLY A 408 12.40 -9.94 2.17
N LEU A 409 12.17 -9.26 3.30
CA LEU A 409 12.75 -7.93 3.52
C LEU A 409 14.25 -8.10 3.81
N PRO A 410 15.10 -7.12 3.44
CA PRO A 410 16.50 -7.10 3.87
C PRO A 410 16.61 -7.18 5.40
N ALA A 411 17.61 -7.89 5.93
CA ALA A 411 17.78 -8.03 7.38
C ALA A 411 18.00 -6.68 8.09
N ASN A 412 18.62 -5.72 7.39
CA ASN A 412 18.86 -4.36 7.87
C ASN A 412 17.92 -3.36 7.19
N ASP A 413 16.67 -3.76 6.92
CA ASP A 413 15.71 -2.84 6.30
C ASP A 413 15.51 -1.61 7.19
N LYS A 414 15.54 -0.43 6.56
CA LYS A 414 15.43 0.83 7.29
C LYS A 414 13.99 1.03 7.72
N ASP A 415 13.79 1.17 9.03
CA ASP A 415 12.50 1.55 9.59
C ASP A 415 12.33 3.07 9.49
N ASP A 416 11.91 3.56 8.32
CA ASP A 416 11.69 4.99 8.07
C ASP A 416 10.50 5.58 8.84
N PHE A 417 9.88 4.76 9.71
CA PHE A 417 8.67 5.08 10.45
C PHE A 417 8.81 4.87 11.95
N LYS A 418 10.00 4.46 12.43
CA LYS A 418 10.33 4.46 13.87
C LYS A 418 10.80 5.85 14.29
N GLU A 419 10.21 6.34 15.38
CA GLU A 419 10.60 7.56 16.11
C GLU A 419 11.95 7.41 16.80
#